data_AF-A0A819VSP5-F1
#
_entry.id   AF-A0A819VSP5-F1
#
_cell.length_a   1.000
_cell.length_b   1.000
_cell.length_c   1.000
_cell.angle_alpha   90.00
_cell.angle_beta   90.00
_cell.angle_gamma   90.00
#
_symmetry.space_group_name_H-M   'P 1'
#
loop_
_entity.id
_entity.type
_entity.pdbx_description
1 polymer ?
#
loop_
_entity_poly.entity_id
_entity_poly.type
_entity_poly.pdbx_seq_one_letter_code
_entity_poly.pdbx_strand_id
1 'polypeptide(L)'
;MNDEATTHYNSIIDQHSLGVEFLRDQFGECARPKIGWQIDPFGHSREVASLFAQMGFDGLFFARLDYQDDEQRNNTKTREMVWKGSDHLGRQSWLFTSVLSNFYDPPDSFCFDEFCSDQPIMDDERLHDYNVPERVQAFIDAAHDQIRYLLGLIFLWPIAQYSGS
;
A
#
# COMPACT_ATOMS: atom_id res chain seq x y z
N MET A 1 7.93 -8.33 5.58
CA MET A 1 8.21 -6.88 5.78
C MET A 1 9.47 -6.78 6.63
N ASN A 2 10.44 -5.98 6.23
CA ASN A 2 11.71 -5.78 6.93
C ASN A 2 11.93 -4.28 7.10
N ASP A 3 12.67 -3.88 8.14
CA ASP A 3 13.16 -2.50 8.22
C ASP A 3 14.07 -2.19 7.01
N GLU A 4 14.18 -0.92 6.64
CA GLU A 4 14.98 -0.48 5.50
C GLU A 4 16.18 0.39 5.89
N ALA A 5 16.28 0.81 7.16
CA ALA A 5 17.36 1.66 7.64
C ALA A 5 18.55 0.87 8.24
N THR A 6 18.27 -0.20 8.97
CA THR A 6 19.25 -0.91 9.82
C THR A 6 19.54 -2.34 9.38
N THR A 7 19.04 -2.73 8.20
CA THR A 7 19.25 -4.07 7.64
C THR A 7 20.38 -4.10 6.62
N HIS A 8 21.20 -5.15 6.67
CA HIS A 8 22.19 -5.42 5.61
C HIS A 8 21.52 -6.10 4.42
N TYR A 9 21.87 -5.72 3.19
CA TYR A 9 21.21 -6.23 1.97
C TYR A 9 21.21 -7.76 1.86
N ASN A 10 22.29 -8.45 2.27
CA ASN A 10 22.31 -9.92 2.33
C ASN A 10 21.18 -10.48 3.19
N SER A 11 20.92 -9.90 4.37
CA SER A 11 19.86 -10.37 5.27
C SER A 11 18.47 -10.12 4.69
N ILE A 12 18.29 -9.03 3.94
CA ILE A 12 17.06 -8.78 3.18
C ILE A 12 16.87 -9.90 2.14
N ILE A 13 17.90 -10.21 1.36
CA ILE A 13 17.84 -11.28 0.36
C ILE A 13 17.53 -12.63 1.01
N ASP A 14 18.19 -12.98 2.10
CA ASP A 14 17.96 -14.24 2.81
C ASP A 14 16.51 -14.35 3.32
N GLN A 15 16.01 -13.30 3.96
CA GLN A 15 14.64 -13.26 4.48
C GLN A 15 13.59 -13.41 3.36
N HIS A 16 13.75 -12.68 2.26
CA HIS A 16 12.81 -12.73 1.13
C HIS A 16 12.90 -14.07 0.39
N SER A 17 14.11 -14.62 0.24
CA SER A 17 14.32 -15.94 -0.37
C SER A 17 13.61 -17.03 0.42
N LEU A 18 13.74 -17.03 1.76
CA LEU A 18 13.05 -17.97 2.64
C LEU A 18 11.52 -17.91 2.47
N GLY A 19 10.95 -16.69 2.44
CA GLY A 19 9.51 -16.50 2.28
C GLY A 19 9.00 -16.95 0.91
N VAL A 20 9.70 -16.59 -0.17
CA VAL A 20 9.31 -16.96 -1.54
C VAL A 20 9.47 -18.46 -1.77
N GLU A 21 10.52 -19.09 -1.24
CA GLU A 21 10.70 -20.55 -1.30
C GLU A 21 9.56 -21.28 -0.58
N PHE A 22 9.20 -20.85 0.62
CA PHE A 22 8.04 -21.40 1.32
C PHE A 22 6.76 -21.29 0.49
N LEU A 23 6.48 -20.12 -0.09
CA LEU A 23 5.28 -19.91 -0.91
C LEU A 23 5.29 -20.82 -2.14
N ARG A 24 6.42 -20.96 -2.82
CA ARG A 24 6.58 -21.85 -3.97
C ARG A 24 6.32 -23.31 -3.57
N ASP A 25 6.88 -23.77 -2.46
CA ASP A 25 6.80 -25.16 -2.05
C ASP A 25 5.39 -25.54 -1.56
N GLN A 26 4.66 -24.60 -0.94
CA GLN A 26 3.31 -24.84 -0.43
C GLN A 26 2.20 -24.60 -1.47
N PHE A 27 2.37 -23.61 -2.33
CA PHE A 27 1.30 -23.11 -3.20
C PHE A 27 1.67 -23.12 -4.70
N GLY A 28 2.88 -23.53 -5.04
CA GLY A 28 3.37 -23.63 -6.41
C GLY A 28 3.85 -22.30 -7.00
N GLU A 29 4.28 -22.35 -8.27
CA GLU A 29 4.84 -21.20 -9.00
C GLU A 29 3.89 -20.00 -9.09
N CYS A 30 2.57 -20.24 -9.09
CA CYS A 30 1.56 -19.18 -9.17
C CYS A 30 1.47 -18.31 -7.92
N ALA A 31 2.03 -18.75 -6.79
CA ALA A 31 2.00 -18.00 -5.53
C ALA A 31 3.14 -17.00 -5.37
N ARG A 32 4.02 -16.87 -6.38
CA ARG A 32 5.12 -15.91 -6.36
C ARG A 32 4.56 -14.47 -6.28
N PRO A 33 4.86 -13.70 -5.22
CA PRO A 33 4.42 -12.32 -5.09
C PRO A 33 4.91 -11.45 -6.26
N LYS A 34 4.05 -10.52 -6.69
CA LYS A 34 4.35 -9.56 -7.76
C LYS A 34 4.50 -8.13 -7.26
N ILE A 35 3.97 -7.84 -6.07
CA ILE A 35 3.94 -6.50 -5.49
C ILE A 35 4.57 -6.54 -4.09
N GLY A 36 5.51 -5.64 -3.85
CA GLY A 36 6.08 -5.40 -2.53
C GLY A 36 5.13 -4.57 -1.68
N TRP A 37 5.04 -4.88 -0.39
CA TRP A 37 4.17 -4.22 0.57
C TRP A 37 4.97 -3.80 1.81
N GLN A 38 5.40 -2.53 1.85
CA GLN A 38 6.23 -1.94 2.91
C GLN A 38 5.50 -0.77 3.56
N ILE A 39 4.35 -1.04 4.17
CA ILE A 39 3.49 0.02 4.71
C ILE A 39 4.01 0.68 5.99
N ASP A 40 4.79 -0.05 6.80
CA ASP A 40 5.17 0.37 8.15
C ASP A 40 6.69 0.59 8.44
N PRO A 41 7.66 0.36 7.53
CA PRO A 41 9.03 0.84 7.74
C PRO A 41 9.13 2.36 7.85
N PHE A 42 10.00 2.86 8.73
CA PHE A 42 10.17 4.30 8.98
C PHE A 42 11.11 4.96 7.96
N GLY A 43 10.60 5.14 6.74
CA GLY A 43 11.35 5.60 5.59
C GLY A 43 11.84 4.44 4.73
N HIS A 44 12.18 4.75 3.47
CA HIS A 44 12.44 3.74 2.45
C HIS A 44 13.82 3.92 1.83
N SER A 45 14.49 2.81 1.59
CA SER A 45 15.84 2.78 1.05
C SER A 45 15.82 2.56 -0.45
N ARG A 46 16.71 3.27 -1.15
CA ARG A 46 16.93 3.07 -2.59
C ARG A 46 17.38 1.62 -2.89
N GLU A 47 18.10 0.99 -1.97
CA GLU A 47 18.60 -0.37 -2.11
C GLU A 47 17.47 -1.40 -2.10
N VAL A 48 16.47 -1.27 -1.22
CA VAL A 48 15.30 -2.17 -1.22
C VAL A 48 14.52 -2.07 -2.52
N ALA A 49 14.32 -0.87 -3.06
CA ALA A 49 13.70 -0.70 -4.38
C ALA A 49 14.50 -1.39 -5.50
N SER A 50 15.83 -1.29 -5.46
CA SER A 50 16.72 -1.98 -6.39
C SER A 50 16.63 -3.50 -6.27
N LEU A 51 16.62 -4.03 -5.03
CA LEU A 51 16.52 -5.45 -4.76
C LEU A 51 15.17 -6.02 -5.20
N PHE A 52 14.07 -5.33 -4.91
CA PHE A 52 12.72 -5.79 -5.28
C PHE A 52 12.56 -5.90 -6.80
N ALA A 53 13.05 -4.90 -7.55
CA ALA A 53 13.07 -4.98 -9.01
C ALA A 53 13.88 -6.21 -9.51
N GLN A 54 15.05 -6.47 -8.92
CA GLN A 54 15.88 -7.63 -9.27
C GLN A 54 15.27 -8.97 -8.84
N MET A 55 14.49 -8.99 -7.75
CA MET A 55 13.70 -10.14 -7.29
C MET A 55 12.47 -10.40 -8.19
N GLY A 56 12.20 -9.53 -9.16
CA GLY A 56 11.10 -9.66 -10.12
C GLY A 56 9.75 -9.19 -9.60
N PHE A 57 9.74 -8.27 -8.64
CA PHE A 57 8.54 -7.50 -8.31
C PHE A 57 8.26 -6.46 -9.40
N ASP A 58 6.98 -6.30 -9.73
CA ASP A 58 6.49 -5.33 -10.71
C ASP A 58 6.25 -3.95 -10.07
N GLY A 59 5.98 -3.91 -8.76
CA GLY A 59 5.82 -2.66 -8.02
C GLY A 59 5.93 -2.78 -6.50
N LEU A 60 5.88 -1.63 -5.83
CA LEU A 60 6.00 -1.46 -4.38
C LEU A 60 4.96 -0.43 -3.90
N PHE A 61 4.27 -0.75 -2.81
CA PHE A 61 3.41 0.19 -2.09
C PHE A 61 3.96 0.44 -0.70
N PHE A 62 3.91 1.69 -0.27
CA PHE A 62 4.27 2.10 1.09
C PHE A 62 3.41 3.27 1.57
N ALA A 63 3.43 3.53 2.87
CA ALA A 63 2.63 4.58 3.49
C ALA A 63 3.48 5.68 4.15
N ARG A 64 4.62 5.34 4.75
CA ARG A 64 5.44 6.28 5.53
C ARG A 64 6.42 7.06 4.63
N LEU A 65 6.26 8.38 4.59
CA LEU A 65 7.20 9.33 4.00
C LEU A 65 7.23 10.61 4.83
N ASP A 66 8.21 11.48 4.56
CA ASP A 66 8.25 12.80 5.19
C ASP A 66 6.98 13.59 4.86
N TYR A 67 6.39 14.24 5.86
CA TYR A 67 5.12 14.95 5.69
C TYR A 67 5.20 16.10 4.66
N GLN A 68 6.38 16.71 4.48
CA GLN A 68 6.59 17.76 3.48
C GLN A 68 6.61 17.15 2.06
N ASP A 69 7.21 15.96 1.90
CA ASP A 69 7.18 15.22 0.63
C ASP A 69 5.75 14.73 0.33
N ASP A 70 4.99 14.30 1.35
CA ASP A 70 3.59 13.92 1.17
C ASP A 70 2.73 15.08 0.66
N GLU A 71 2.82 16.25 1.31
CA GLU A 71 2.10 17.46 0.88
C GLU A 71 2.51 17.87 -0.55
N GLN A 72 3.80 17.83 -0.87
CA GLN A 72 4.29 18.14 -2.21
C GLN A 72 3.73 17.16 -3.25
N ARG A 73 3.73 15.87 -2.96
CA ARG A 73 3.21 14.84 -3.88
C ARG A 73 1.72 14.92 -4.08
N ASN A 74 0.97 15.27 -3.03
CA ASN A 74 -0.46 15.56 -3.10
C ASN A 74 -0.75 16.70 -4.08
N ASN A 75 -0.01 17.81 -3.95
CA ASN A 75 -0.21 18.99 -4.78
C ASN A 75 0.26 18.80 -6.24
N THR A 76 1.25 17.94 -6.46
CA THR A 76 1.85 17.71 -7.79
C THR A 76 1.35 16.45 -8.48
N LYS A 77 0.52 15.64 -7.81
CA LYS A 77 0.05 14.33 -8.29
C LYS A 77 1.19 13.37 -8.63
N THR A 78 2.19 13.30 -7.75
CA THR A 78 3.40 12.48 -7.94
C THR A 78 3.54 11.37 -6.90
N ARG A 79 2.43 10.90 -6.34
CA ARG A 79 2.38 9.74 -5.44
C ARG A 79 2.70 8.42 -6.15
N GLU A 80 2.53 8.36 -7.46
CA GLU A 80 2.87 7.21 -8.29
C GLU A 80 4.06 7.56 -9.18
N MET A 81 5.10 6.73 -9.16
CA MET A 81 6.33 6.98 -9.90
C MET A 81 7.04 5.69 -10.29
N VAL A 82 7.97 5.80 -11.24
CA VAL A 82 8.99 4.76 -11.47
C VAL A 82 10.21 5.12 -10.65
N TRP A 83 10.45 4.37 -9.58
CA TRP A 83 11.61 4.55 -8.72
C TRP A 83 12.83 3.83 -9.32
N LYS A 84 13.88 4.61 -9.61
CA LYS A 84 15.16 4.10 -10.13
C LYS A 84 16.10 3.80 -8.97
N GLY A 85 16.17 2.53 -8.57
CA GLY A 85 16.93 2.05 -7.41
C GLY A 85 18.46 2.03 -7.58
N SER A 86 18.98 2.16 -8.79
CA SER A 86 20.43 2.13 -9.06
C SER A 86 20.78 2.99 -10.27
N ASP A 87 21.92 3.68 -10.17
CA ASP A 87 22.48 4.49 -11.26
C ASP A 87 23.20 3.63 -12.32
N HIS A 88 23.43 2.34 -12.03
CA HIS A 88 24.24 1.45 -12.86
C HIS A 88 23.45 0.31 -13.50
N LEU A 89 22.40 -0.18 -12.84
CA LEU A 89 21.65 -1.37 -13.29
C LEU A 89 20.57 -1.05 -14.34
N GLY A 90 20.27 0.23 -14.57
CA GLY A 90 19.26 0.65 -15.53
C GLY A 90 17.90 0.02 -15.23
N ARG A 91 17.24 -0.54 -16.25
CA ARG A 91 15.88 -1.09 -16.13
C ARG A 91 15.74 -2.24 -15.13
N GLN A 92 16.84 -2.93 -14.79
CA GLN A 92 16.81 -4.02 -13.80
C GLN A 92 16.56 -3.53 -12.36
N SER A 93 16.70 -2.23 -12.12
CA SER A 93 16.43 -1.59 -10.83
C SER A 93 15.28 -0.58 -10.91
N TRP A 94 14.42 -0.66 -11.92
CA TRP A 94 13.26 0.23 -12.05
C TRP A 94 12.05 -0.47 -11.45
N LEU A 95 11.40 0.18 -10.50
CA LEU A 95 10.26 -0.38 -9.78
C LEU A 95 9.10 0.63 -9.81
N PHE A 96 7.91 0.20 -10.23
CA PHE A 96 6.73 1.03 -10.01
C PHE A 96 6.51 1.20 -8.52
N THR A 97 6.27 2.42 -8.07
CA THR A 97 6.14 2.73 -6.64
C THR A 97 4.95 3.64 -6.44
N SER A 98 4.10 3.31 -5.47
CA SER A 98 2.91 4.08 -5.14
C SER A 98 2.83 4.36 -3.64
N VAL A 99 2.63 5.63 -3.30
CA VAL A 99 2.39 6.08 -1.92
C VAL A 99 0.89 6.01 -1.63
N LEU A 100 0.52 5.21 -0.63
CA LEU A 100 -0.88 5.05 -0.23
C LEU A 100 -1.49 6.37 0.27
N SER A 101 -2.73 6.63 -0.12
CA SER A 101 -3.39 7.94 0.06
C SER A 101 -3.75 8.26 1.51
N ASN A 102 -4.42 7.33 2.21
CA ASN A 102 -4.80 7.48 3.60
C ASN A 102 -3.93 6.61 4.50
N PHE A 103 -2.62 6.83 4.41
CA PHE A 103 -1.64 6.02 5.11
C PHE A 103 -1.85 4.51 4.81
N TYR A 104 -1.98 3.64 5.81
CA TYR A 104 -2.43 2.26 5.60
C TYR A 104 -3.80 1.96 6.22
N ASP A 105 -4.59 3.00 6.44
CA ASP A 105 -5.90 2.93 7.08
C ASP A 105 -7.04 2.96 6.03
N PRO A 106 -8.22 2.40 6.35
CA PRO A 106 -9.40 2.58 5.51
C PRO A 106 -9.80 4.06 5.43
N PRO A 107 -10.59 4.48 4.43
CA PRO A 107 -11.19 5.80 4.43
C PRO A 107 -12.08 6.00 5.67
N ASP A 108 -12.21 7.25 6.10
CA ASP A 108 -13.08 7.63 7.21
C ASP A 108 -14.49 7.03 7.03
N SER A 109 -15.04 6.46 8.10
CA SER A 109 -16.35 5.77 8.16
C SER A 109 -16.44 4.38 7.50
N PHE A 110 -15.33 3.85 6.98
CA PHE A 110 -15.25 2.54 6.32
C PHE A 110 -14.36 1.53 7.07
N CYS A 111 -14.14 1.70 8.37
CA CYS A 111 -13.51 0.68 9.20
C CYS A 111 -14.54 -0.33 9.74
N PHE A 112 -14.58 -1.51 9.14
CA PHE A 112 -15.50 -2.60 9.53
C PHE A 112 -14.85 -3.70 10.39
N ASP A 113 -13.74 -3.38 11.05
CA ASP A 113 -13.08 -4.29 11.97
C ASP A 113 -13.75 -4.29 13.35
N GLU A 114 -13.56 -5.35 14.13
CA GLU A 114 -14.15 -5.53 15.47
C GLU A 114 -13.72 -4.41 16.45
N PHE A 115 -12.56 -3.80 16.22
CA PHE A 115 -12.02 -2.71 17.05
C PHE A 115 -12.51 -1.31 16.63
N CYS A 116 -13.29 -1.22 15.57
CA CYS A 116 -13.82 0.03 15.05
C CYS A 116 -15.25 0.28 15.52
N SER A 117 -15.62 1.55 15.58
CA SER A 117 -16.96 2.01 15.98
C SER A 117 -17.76 2.61 14.82
N ASP A 118 -17.26 2.45 13.59
CA ASP A 118 -18.00 2.91 12.42
C ASP A 118 -19.31 2.13 12.33
N GLN A 119 -20.37 2.81 11.90
CA GLN A 119 -21.65 2.15 11.73
C GLN A 119 -21.49 0.98 10.72
N PRO A 120 -22.30 -0.07 10.80
CA PRO A 120 -22.43 -1.04 9.71
C PRO A 120 -23.21 -0.45 8.54
N ILE A 121 -23.27 -1.20 7.43
CA ILE A 121 -24.23 -0.96 6.35
C ILE A 121 -25.55 -1.63 6.78
N MET A 122 -26.60 -0.84 6.94
CA MET A 122 -27.94 -1.28 7.33
C MET A 122 -28.87 -1.17 6.12
N ASP A 123 -29.16 -2.31 5.50
CA ASP A 123 -29.84 -2.41 4.20
C ASP A 123 -31.33 -2.81 4.26
N ASP A 124 -31.88 -3.03 5.46
CA ASP A 124 -33.32 -3.25 5.65
C ASP A 124 -34.07 -1.91 5.81
N GLU A 125 -34.75 -1.47 4.73
CA GLU A 125 -35.56 -0.23 4.68
C GLU A 125 -36.66 -0.15 5.76
N ARG A 126 -37.02 -1.27 6.40
CA ARG A 126 -38.06 -1.32 7.43
C ARG A 126 -37.54 -0.98 8.82
N LEU A 127 -36.21 -0.97 9.01
CA LEU A 127 -35.58 -0.62 10.26
C LEU A 127 -35.26 0.88 10.32
N HIS A 128 -35.21 1.42 11.52
CA HIS A 128 -35.02 2.86 11.78
C HIS A 128 -33.60 3.36 11.49
N ASP A 129 -32.65 2.45 11.36
CA ASP A 129 -31.23 2.66 11.15
C ASP A 129 -30.79 2.39 9.71
N TYR A 130 -31.72 2.23 8.77
CA TYR A 130 -31.43 2.13 7.34
C TYR A 130 -30.55 3.29 6.85
N ASN A 131 -29.38 2.99 6.29
CA ASN A 131 -28.37 4.00 5.94
C ASN A 131 -27.73 3.83 4.55
N VAL A 132 -28.22 2.93 3.69
CA VAL A 132 -27.62 2.64 2.38
C VAL A 132 -27.38 3.89 1.51
N PRO A 133 -28.35 4.82 1.34
CA PRO A 133 -28.12 6.00 0.49
C PRO A 133 -26.98 6.89 0.99
N GLU A 134 -26.86 7.05 2.31
CA GLU A 134 -25.77 7.80 2.95
C GLU A 134 -24.42 7.09 2.74
N ARG A 135 -24.37 5.77 2.92
CA ARG A 135 -23.13 4.99 2.75
C ARG A 135 -22.62 4.97 1.33
N VAL A 136 -23.52 4.85 0.36
CA VAL A 136 -23.15 4.92 -1.06
C VAL A 136 -22.60 6.31 -1.39
N GLN A 137 -23.22 7.38 -0.89
CA GLN A 137 -22.73 8.74 -1.12
C GLN A 137 -21.35 8.96 -0.47
N ALA A 138 -21.16 8.52 0.78
CA ALA A 138 -19.87 8.59 1.47
C ALA A 138 -18.76 7.85 0.71
N PHE A 139 -19.07 6.68 0.13
CA PHE A 139 -18.12 5.92 -0.67
C PHE A 139 -17.71 6.69 -1.93
N ILE A 140 -18.70 7.28 -2.64
CA ILE A 140 -18.46 8.09 -3.84
C ILE A 140 -17.59 9.30 -3.49
N ASP A 141 -17.87 9.96 -2.37
CA ASP A 141 -17.13 11.15 -1.92
C ASP A 141 -15.68 10.80 -1.55
N ALA A 142 -15.47 9.69 -0.84
CA ALA A 142 -14.14 9.18 -0.53
C ALA A 142 -13.35 8.79 -1.79
N ALA A 143 -14.00 8.14 -2.77
CA ALA A 143 -13.36 7.78 -4.03
C ALA A 143 -12.96 9.05 -4.83
N HIS A 144 -13.86 10.04 -4.91
CA HIS A 144 -13.55 11.32 -5.54
C HIS A 144 -12.45 12.09 -4.81
N ASP A 145 -12.37 12.01 -3.49
CA ASP A 145 -11.28 12.59 -2.73
C ASP A 145 -9.94 11.97 -3.10
N GLN A 146 -9.84 10.63 -3.06
CA GLN A 146 -8.59 9.95 -3.37
C GLN A 146 -8.09 10.24 -4.79
N ILE A 147 -8.98 10.24 -5.78
CA ILE A 147 -8.63 10.48 -7.19
C ILE A 147 -8.00 11.88 -7.39
N ARG A 148 -8.26 12.85 -6.50
CA ARG A 148 -7.61 14.17 -6.60
C ARG A 148 -6.09 14.10 -6.53
N TYR A 149 -5.55 13.11 -5.80
CA TYR A 149 -4.12 12.95 -5.54
C TYR A 149 -3.40 12.04 -6.56
N LEU A 150 -4.15 11.35 -7.42
CA LEU A 150 -3.62 10.38 -8.38
C LEU A 150 -3.65 10.93 -9.81
N LEU A 151 -2.80 10.35 -10.67
CA LEU A 151 -2.83 10.62 -12.12
C LEU A 151 -3.81 9.69 -12.84
N GLY A 152 -4.00 8.46 -12.32
CA GLY A 152 -4.90 7.47 -12.86
C GLY A 152 -6.34 7.55 -12.33
N LEU A 153 -7.22 6.75 -12.93
CA LEU A 153 -8.60 6.52 -12.47
C LEU A 153 -8.74 5.29 -11.56
N ILE A 154 -7.65 4.55 -11.38
CA ILE A 154 -7.59 3.39 -10.50
C ILE A 154 -7.03 3.85 -9.17
N PHE A 155 -7.69 3.47 -8.08
CA PHE A 155 -7.32 3.81 -6.72
C PHE A 155 -7.31 2.55 -5.84
N LEU A 156 -6.63 2.63 -4.70
CA LEU A 156 -6.45 1.52 -3.77
C LEU A 156 -6.77 1.97 -2.34
N TRP A 157 -7.60 1.21 -1.65
CA TRP A 157 -7.83 1.34 -0.21
C TRP A 157 -7.39 0.08 0.51
N PRO A 158 -6.43 0.18 1.45
CA PRO A 158 -6.26 -0.81 2.50
C PRO A 158 -7.52 -0.82 3.38
N ILE A 159 -8.15 -1.98 3.57
CA ILE A 159 -9.41 -2.11 4.35
C ILE A 159 -9.15 -2.85 5.67
N ALA A 160 -8.05 -2.51 6.35
CA ALA A 160 -7.70 -3.12 7.62
C ALA A 160 -6.91 -2.13 8.46
N GLN A 161 -7.09 -2.16 9.78
CA GLN A 161 -6.32 -1.38 10.73
C GLN A 161 -5.66 -2.31 11.74
N TYR A 162 -4.46 -1.95 12.21
CA TYR A 162 -3.83 -2.64 13.33
C TYR A 162 -4.30 -2.01 14.64
N SER A 163 -5.12 -2.73 15.41
CA SER A 163 -5.68 -2.29 16.68
C SER A 163 -4.70 -2.44 17.87
N GLY A 164 -3.44 -2.04 17.68
CA GLY A 164 -2.39 -2.21 18.67
C GLY A 164 -1.67 -0.91 19.00
N SER A 165 -2.28 -0.12 19.89
CA SER A 165 -1.62 0.93 20.68
C SER A 165 -2.01 0.80 22.15
#